data_AF-A0A1I8NK28-F1
#
_entry.id   AF-A0A1I8NK28-F1
#
_cell.length_a   1.000
_cell.length_b   1.000
_cell.length_c   1.000
_cell.angle_alpha   90.00
_cell.angle_beta   90.00
_cell.angle_gamma   90.00
#
_symmetry.space_group_name_H-M   'P 1'
#
loop_
_entity.id
_entity.type
_entity.pdbx_description
1 polymer ?
#
loop_
_entity_poly.entity_id
_entity_poly.type
_entity_poly.pdbx_seq_one_letter_code
_entity_poly.pdbx_strand_id
1 'polypeptide(L)'
;MLQFRALNEDLQKVAITELGERPSRISDDLHALRSWIEKQPHLKARTDDQFLIQFLRGCKYSLEKAKQKLDVFYAMKTKCGELFRITDVDSAVFRKFHHTGTLVSLPIPLNDSGPRIIFYRCNYGAQDFTVEQVSQYITALHEIAMVSDPYACIHGISYILDFSKLTLQHAMLLTPTASMVYFMFLILPKPRHPTLCLSPQIWSRK
;
A
#
# COMPACT_ATOMS: atom_id res chain seq x y z
N MET A 1 -10.58 21.85 -10.85
CA MET A 1 -11.27 20.58 -11.14
C MET A 1 -10.56 19.49 -10.37
N LEU A 2 -11.29 18.60 -9.68
CA LEU A 2 -10.69 17.54 -8.86
C LEU A 2 -9.91 16.57 -9.76
N GLN A 3 -8.66 16.28 -9.42
CA GLN A 3 -7.75 15.43 -10.20
C GLN A 3 -7.54 14.08 -9.51
N PHE A 4 -8.61 13.28 -9.42
CA PHE A 4 -8.52 11.90 -8.96
C PHE A 4 -9.33 10.98 -9.88
N ARG A 5 -8.98 9.70 -9.91
CA ARG A 5 -9.57 8.72 -10.80
C ARG A 5 -11.03 8.45 -10.44
N ALA A 6 -11.92 8.52 -11.43
CA ALA A 6 -13.31 8.13 -11.29
C ALA A 6 -13.44 6.64 -10.96
N LEU A 7 -14.36 6.31 -10.05
CA LEU A 7 -14.72 4.94 -9.71
C LEU A 7 -15.82 4.43 -10.64
N ASN A 8 -15.88 3.11 -10.86
CA ASN A 8 -17.07 2.50 -11.45
C ASN A 8 -18.24 2.53 -10.44
N GLU A 9 -19.45 2.22 -10.90
CA GLU A 9 -20.67 2.33 -10.11
C GLU A 9 -20.63 1.47 -8.84
N ASP A 10 -20.14 0.23 -8.93
CA ASP A 10 -20.05 -0.69 -7.80
C ASP A 10 -19.10 -0.16 -6.71
N LEU A 11 -17.91 0.30 -7.10
CA LEU A 11 -16.93 0.85 -6.17
C LEU A 11 -17.40 2.18 -5.59
N GLN A 12 -18.09 3.01 -6.36
CA GLN A 12 -18.67 4.26 -5.87
C GLN A 12 -19.74 3.99 -4.82
N LYS A 13 -20.59 2.97 -5.05
CA LYS A 13 -21.60 2.54 -4.07
C LYS A 13 -20.94 2.12 -2.77
N VAL A 14 -19.91 1.29 -2.81
CA VAL A 14 -19.16 0.87 -1.61
C VAL A 14 -18.49 2.05 -0.91
N ALA A 15 -17.89 2.97 -1.67
CA ALA A 15 -17.27 4.17 -1.10
C ALA A 15 -18.30 4.99 -0.29
N ILE A 16 -19.51 5.15 -0.81
CA ILE A 16 -20.60 5.87 -0.15
C ILE A 16 -21.11 5.10 1.08
N THR A 17 -21.43 3.82 0.91
CA THR A 17 -22.14 3.04 1.95
C THR A 17 -21.22 2.58 3.08
N GLU A 18 -19.96 2.24 2.79
CA GLU A 18 -19.05 1.64 3.78
C GLU A 18 -17.93 2.57 4.25
N LEU A 19 -17.48 3.48 3.39
CA LEU A 19 -16.41 4.44 3.70
C LEU A 19 -16.94 5.82 4.06
N GLY A 20 -18.25 6.06 3.94
CA GLY A 20 -18.86 7.34 4.25
C GLY A 20 -18.48 8.46 3.27
N GLU A 21 -18.05 8.10 2.05
CA GLU A 21 -17.72 9.06 1.01
C GLU A 21 -18.98 9.86 0.61
N ARG A 22 -18.87 11.19 0.63
CA ARG A 22 -19.94 12.09 0.19
C ARG A 22 -19.42 12.90 -1.00
N PRO A 23 -19.83 12.61 -2.25
CA PRO A 23 -19.31 13.28 -3.44
C PRO A 23 -19.35 14.81 -3.36
N SER A 24 -20.40 15.38 -2.76
CA SER A 24 -20.55 16.83 -2.58
C SER A 24 -19.53 17.46 -1.61
N ARG A 25 -18.92 16.68 -0.72
CA ARG A 25 -17.98 17.14 0.31
C ARG A 25 -16.52 16.82 0.02
N ILE A 26 -16.23 16.01 -1.01
CA ILE A 26 -14.86 15.59 -1.34
C ILE A 26 -13.93 16.81 -1.49
N SER A 27 -14.40 17.86 -2.19
CA SER A 27 -13.62 19.08 -2.39
C SER A 27 -13.27 19.77 -1.06
N ASP A 28 -14.24 19.88 -0.15
CA ASP A 28 -14.07 20.55 1.13
C ASP A 28 -13.16 19.75 2.06
N ASP A 29 -13.34 18.43 2.11
CA ASP A 29 -12.53 17.54 2.95
C ASP A 29 -11.06 17.50 2.47
N LEU A 30 -10.83 17.51 1.15
CA LEU A 30 -9.49 17.63 0.57
C LEU A 30 -8.86 18.99 0.88
N HIS A 31 -9.61 20.08 0.74
CA HIS A 31 -9.14 21.42 1.10
C HIS A 31 -8.77 21.51 2.59
N ALA A 32 -9.63 20.99 3.47
CA ALA A 32 -9.37 20.97 4.91
C ALA A 32 -8.09 20.19 5.26
N LEU A 33 -7.85 19.05 4.59
CA LEU A 33 -6.64 18.25 4.81
C LEU A 33 -5.38 18.99 4.30
N ARG A 34 -5.45 19.66 3.14
CA ARG A 34 -4.35 20.51 2.63
C ARG A 34 -4.02 21.67 3.55
N SER A 35 -5.02 22.43 3.98
CA SER A 35 -4.81 23.56 4.89
C SER A 35 -4.25 23.12 6.24
N TRP A 36 -4.56 21.89 6.68
CA TRP A 36 -3.93 21.33 7.87
C TRP A 36 -2.45 20.98 7.62
N ILE A 37 -2.12 20.34 6.49
CA ILE A 37 -0.74 20.00 6.10
C ILE A 37 0.13 21.26 6.06
N GLU A 38 -0.33 22.35 5.46
CA GLU A 38 0.40 23.62 5.36
C GLU A 38 0.73 24.23 6.74
N LYS A 39 -0.08 23.96 7.75
CA LYS A 39 0.13 24.43 9.13
C LYS A 39 1.14 23.57 9.91
N GLN A 40 1.57 22.44 9.37
CA GLN A 40 2.53 21.53 10.01
C GLN A 40 3.93 21.74 9.42
N PRO A 41 4.81 22.53 10.07
CA PRO A 41 6.13 22.87 9.51
C PRO A 41 7.08 21.67 9.38
N HIS A 42 6.88 20.62 10.17
CA HIS A 42 7.66 19.38 10.10
C HIS A 42 7.23 18.46 8.96
N LEU A 43 6.07 18.71 8.34
CA LEU A 43 5.42 17.79 7.42
C LEU A 43 5.59 18.25 5.97
N LYS A 44 6.59 17.69 5.28
CA LYS A 44 6.77 17.89 3.83
C LYS A 44 5.99 16.84 3.03
N ALA A 45 4.66 17.01 2.98
CA ALA A 45 3.77 16.05 2.37
C ALA A 45 3.36 16.37 0.92
N ARG A 46 3.04 15.31 0.17
CA ARG A 46 2.40 15.38 -1.14
C ARG A 46 0.93 15.80 -0.96
N THR A 47 0.48 16.76 -1.75
CA THR A 47 -0.86 17.35 -1.61
C THR A 47 -1.79 17.09 -2.81
N ASP A 48 -1.43 16.14 -3.67
CA ASP A 48 -2.25 15.75 -4.83
C ASP A 48 -3.59 15.14 -4.41
N ASP A 49 -4.66 15.46 -5.15
CA ASP A 49 -6.03 14.98 -4.86
C ASP A 49 -6.06 13.44 -4.78
N GLN A 50 -5.47 12.75 -5.77
CA GLN A 50 -5.41 11.29 -5.81
C GLN A 50 -4.69 10.69 -4.59
N PHE A 51 -3.67 11.35 -4.05
CA PHE A 51 -2.95 10.87 -2.88
C PHE A 51 -3.77 11.10 -1.60
N LEU A 52 -4.28 12.32 -1.40
CA LEU A 52 -5.02 12.69 -0.21
C LEU A 52 -6.36 11.94 -0.08
N ILE A 53 -7.05 11.68 -1.19
CA ILE A 53 -8.32 10.94 -1.17
C ILE A 53 -8.16 9.50 -0.67
N GLN A 54 -6.99 8.88 -0.85
CA GLN A 54 -6.72 7.54 -0.30
C GLN A 54 -6.66 7.55 1.23
N PHE A 55 -6.07 8.60 1.82
CA PHE A 55 -6.07 8.77 3.28
C PHE A 55 -7.48 8.98 3.81
N LEU A 56 -8.30 9.79 3.11
CA LEU A 56 -9.70 9.98 3.46
C LEU A 56 -10.48 8.66 3.38
N ARG A 57 -10.42 7.95 2.24
CA ARG A 57 -11.11 6.67 2.03
C ARG A 57 -10.71 5.61 3.05
N GLY A 58 -9.42 5.38 3.27
CA GLY A 58 -8.95 4.40 4.24
C GLY A 58 -9.13 4.82 5.71
N CYS A 59 -9.54 6.05 5.97
CA CYS A 59 -9.97 6.54 7.29
C CYS A 59 -11.50 6.71 7.38
N LYS A 60 -12.26 6.23 6.39
CA LYS A 60 -13.71 6.40 6.29
C LYS A 60 -14.16 7.87 6.43
N TYR A 61 -13.43 8.75 5.76
CA TYR A 61 -13.62 10.21 5.77
C TYR A 61 -13.53 10.87 7.16
N SER A 62 -12.92 10.20 8.15
CA SER A 62 -12.56 10.83 9.42
C SER A 62 -11.30 11.67 9.26
N LEU A 63 -11.46 13.00 9.24
CA LEU A 63 -10.35 13.94 9.10
C LEU A 63 -9.29 13.77 10.20
N GLU A 64 -9.69 13.61 11.47
CA GLU A 64 -8.74 13.42 12.57
C GLU A 64 -7.90 12.15 12.41
N LYS A 65 -8.51 11.03 12.01
CA LYS A 65 -7.78 9.80 11.73
C LYS A 65 -6.85 9.95 10.51
N ALA A 66 -7.31 10.67 9.47
CA ALA A 66 -6.50 10.92 8.28
C ALA A 66 -5.26 11.75 8.62
N LYS A 67 -5.40 12.82 9.41
CA LYS A 67 -4.29 13.65 9.92
C LYS A 67 -3.27 12.81 10.69
N GLN A 68 -3.74 12.03 11.67
CA GLN A 68 -2.87 11.17 12.48
C GLN A 68 -2.12 10.15 11.61
N LYS A 69 -2.80 9.48 10.68
CA LYS A 69 -2.17 8.51 9.79
C LYS A 69 -1.16 9.14 8.84
N LEU A 70 -1.44 10.35 8.35
CA LEU A 70 -0.53 11.07 7.47
C LEU A 70 0.73 11.51 8.23
N ASP A 71 0.58 12.02 9.45
CA ASP A 71 1.71 12.37 10.31
C ASP A 71 2.60 11.15 10.61
N VAL A 72 1.98 10.02 11.01
CA VAL A 72 2.70 8.75 11.27
C VAL A 72 3.39 8.23 10.01
N PHE A 73 2.74 8.31 8.84
CA PHE A 73 3.33 7.91 7.56
C PHE A 73 4.61 8.69 7.25
N TYR A 74 4.59 10.02 7.39
CA TYR A 74 5.77 10.85 7.13
C TYR A 74 6.83 10.76 8.24
N ALA A 75 6.43 10.54 9.49
CA ALA A 75 7.35 10.25 10.59
C ALA A 75 8.14 8.95 10.33
N MET A 76 7.46 7.89 9.85
CA MET A 76 8.12 6.63 9.48
C MET A 76 9.02 6.80 8.26
N LYS A 77 8.60 7.55 7.24
CA LYS A 77 9.46 7.88 6.10
C LYS A 77 10.71 8.64 6.51
N THR A 78 10.61 9.53 7.49
CA THR A 78 11.77 10.26 8.03
C THR A 78 12.68 9.33 8.84
N LYS A 79 12.12 8.50 9.73
CA LYS A 79 12.88 7.60 10.62
C LYS A 79 13.58 6.47 9.88
N CYS A 80 12.93 5.91 8.86
CA CYS A 80 13.41 4.76 8.09
C CYS A 80 13.75 5.16 6.65
N GLY A 81 14.28 6.37 6.46
CA GLY A 81 14.46 6.98 5.13
C GLY A 81 15.12 6.07 4.11
N GLU A 82 16.12 5.28 4.50
CA GLU A 82 16.81 4.33 3.61
C GLU A 82 15.90 3.25 3.02
N LEU A 83 14.84 2.85 3.74
CA LEU A 83 13.86 1.86 3.28
C LEU A 83 12.73 2.47 2.45
N PHE A 84 12.56 3.80 2.54
CA PHE A 84 11.48 4.57 1.91
C PHE A 84 11.97 5.61 0.89
N ARG A 85 13.24 5.53 0.47
CA ARG A 85 13.80 6.44 -0.55
C ARG A 85 13.01 6.34 -1.84
N ILE A 86 12.97 7.47 -2.55
CA ILE A 86 12.39 7.56 -3.90
C ILE A 86 13.03 6.45 -4.73
N THR A 87 12.19 5.52 -5.17
CA THR A 87 12.64 4.34 -5.87
C THR A 87 12.58 4.63 -7.36
N ASP A 88 13.74 4.64 -8.01
CA ASP A 88 13.80 4.67 -9.46
C ASP A 88 13.36 3.30 -10.00
N VAL A 89 12.15 3.27 -10.55
CA VAL A 89 11.52 2.07 -11.12
C VAL A 89 12.23 1.58 -12.38
N ASP A 90 13.02 2.44 -13.03
CA ASP A 90 13.80 2.12 -14.22
C ASP A 90 15.22 1.65 -13.89
N SER A 91 15.63 1.75 -12.61
CA SER A 91 16.91 1.23 -12.18
C SER A 91 17.04 -0.27 -12.45
N ALA A 92 18.25 -0.69 -12.86
CA ALA A 92 18.53 -2.09 -13.17
C ALA A 92 18.25 -3.02 -11.98
N VAL A 93 18.49 -2.56 -10.75
CA VAL A 93 18.22 -3.31 -9.52
C VAL A 93 16.72 -3.50 -9.31
N PHE A 94 15.93 -2.44 -9.44
CA PHE A 94 14.47 -2.52 -9.29
C PHE A 94 13.87 -3.44 -10.35
N ARG A 95 14.27 -3.28 -11.61
CA ARG A 95 13.83 -4.15 -12.71
C ARG A 95 14.27 -5.59 -12.46
N LYS A 96 15.52 -5.85 -12.05
CA LYS A 96 15.98 -7.20 -11.71
C LYS A 96 15.10 -7.84 -10.63
N PHE A 97 14.78 -7.11 -9.56
CA PHE A 97 13.89 -7.61 -8.51
C PHE A 97 12.47 -7.84 -9.04
N HIS A 98 11.94 -6.92 -9.85
CA HIS A 98 10.61 -7.05 -10.46
C HIS A 98 10.47 -8.35 -11.26
N HIS A 99 11.48 -8.69 -12.07
CA HIS A 99 11.49 -9.91 -12.90
C HIS A 99 11.53 -11.21 -12.09
N THR A 100 11.85 -11.17 -10.79
CA THR A 100 11.76 -12.37 -9.92
C THR A 100 10.31 -12.81 -9.69
N GLY A 101 9.33 -11.93 -9.95
CA GLY A 101 7.92 -12.18 -9.66
C GLY A 101 7.65 -12.35 -8.16
N THR A 102 8.46 -11.73 -7.30
CA THR A 102 8.33 -11.86 -5.84
C THR A 102 7.03 -11.26 -5.30
N LEU A 103 6.56 -10.16 -5.91
CA LEU A 103 5.31 -9.51 -5.54
C LEU A 103 4.56 -9.16 -6.82
N VAL A 104 3.36 -9.73 -6.97
CA VAL A 104 2.53 -9.59 -8.18
C VAL A 104 1.09 -9.30 -7.77
N SER A 105 0.51 -8.24 -8.32
CA SER A 105 -0.93 -7.96 -8.22
C SER A 105 -1.68 -8.81 -9.24
N LEU A 106 -2.64 -9.61 -8.78
CA LEU A 106 -3.46 -10.43 -9.68
C LEU A 106 -4.47 -9.55 -10.44
N PRO A 107 -4.77 -9.86 -11.71
CA PRO A 107 -5.62 -9.02 -12.57
C PRO A 107 -7.09 -8.98 -12.11
N ILE A 108 -7.57 -10.06 -11.50
CA ILE A 108 -8.95 -10.18 -11.01
C ILE A 108 -8.93 -10.00 -9.48
N PRO A 109 -9.73 -9.08 -8.91
CA PRO A 109 -9.86 -8.93 -7.47
C PRO A 109 -10.58 -10.15 -6.85
N LEU A 110 -10.52 -10.30 -5.54
CA LEU A 110 -11.17 -11.41 -4.85
C LEU A 110 -12.70 -11.37 -5.08
N ASN A 111 -13.30 -12.49 -5.51
CA ASN A 111 -14.74 -12.59 -5.82
C ASN A 111 -15.23 -11.54 -6.85
N ASP A 112 -14.40 -11.19 -7.83
CA ASP A 112 -14.67 -10.25 -8.95
C ASP A 112 -14.96 -8.79 -8.57
N SER A 113 -15.24 -8.50 -7.30
CA SER A 113 -15.53 -7.14 -6.82
C SER A 113 -14.84 -6.77 -5.50
N GLY A 114 -14.11 -7.67 -4.87
CA GLY A 114 -13.54 -7.48 -3.52
C GLY A 114 -12.13 -6.85 -3.49
N PRO A 115 -11.32 -7.15 -2.45
CA PRO A 115 -9.97 -6.60 -2.31
C PRO A 115 -9.05 -7.06 -3.43
N ARG A 116 -8.06 -6.23 -3.77
CA ARG A 116 -7.00 -6.65 -4.69
C ARG A 116 -6.18 -7.74 -4.06
N ILE A 117 -5.95 -8.82 -4.79
CA ILE A 117 -5.07 -9.90 -4.36
C ILE A 117 -3.64 -9.56 -4.77
N ILE A 118 -2.74 -9.49 -3.79
CA ILE A 118 -1.30 -9.46 -4.00
C ILE A 118 -0.74 -10.83 -3.65
N PHE A 119 -0.15 -11.49 -4.64
CA PHE A 119 0.59 -12.73 -4.46
C PHE A 119 2.03 -12.39 -4.13
N TYR A 120 2.50 -12.88 -2.98
CA TYR A 120 3.88 -12.73 -2.53
C TYR A 120 4.55 -14.10 -2.46
N ARG A 121 5.67 -14.26 -3.16
CA ARG A 121 6.46 -15.48 -3.15
C ARG A 121 7.93 -15.14 -3.00
N CYS A 122 8.59 -15.74 -2.01
CA CYS A 122 10.03 -15.55 -1.82
C CYS A 122 10.82 -16.32 -2.90
N ASN A 123 11.01 -15.70 -4.06
CA ASN A 123 11.55 -16.33 -5.28
C ASN A 123 12.93 -15.81 -5.69
N TYR A 124 13.51 -14.88 -4.92
CA TYR A 124 14.85 -14.35 -5.11
C TYR A 124 15.86 -15.08 -4.22
N GLY A 125 17.16 -15.00 -4.51
CA GLY A 125 18.20 -15.49 -3.60
C GLY A 125 18.49 -14.49 -2.48
N ALA A 126 18.68 -14.96 -1.25
CA ALA A 126 18.88 -14.11 -0.08
C ALA A 126 20.11 -13.18 -0.16
N GLN A 127 21.05 -13.48 -1.07
CA GLN A 127 22.27 -12.68 -1.29
C GLN A 127 22.19 -11.82 -2.56
N ASP A 128 21.11 -11.93 -3.34
CA ASP A 128 20.96 -11.19 -4.61
C ASP A 128 20.63 -9.71 -4.40
N PHE A 129 20.06 -9.38 -3.23
CA PHE A 129 19.53 -8.06 -2.90
C PHE A 129 19.75 -7.72 -1.43
N THR A 130 19.96 -6.44 -1.14
CA THR A 130 20.01 -5.96 0.24
C THR A 130 18.60 -5.77 0.82
N VAL A 131 18.48 -5.73 2.14
CA VAL A 131 17.20 -5.51 2.84
C VAL A 131 16.54 -4.20 2.39
N GLU A 132 17.35 -3.17 2.14
CA GLU A 132 16.92 -1.86 1.68
C GLU A 132 16.32 -1.95 0.27
N GLN A 133 16.98 -2.64 -0.65
CA GLN A 133 16.50 -2.83 -2.03
C GLN A 133 15.17 -3.58 -2.06
N VAL A 134 15.04 -4.65 -1.26
CA VAL A 134 13.80 -5.40 -1.12
C VAL A 134 12.69 -4.53 -0.53
N SER A 135 12.99 -3.78 0.53
CA SER A 135 12.01 -2.92 1.22
C SER A 135 11.54 -1.77 0.35
N GLN A 136 12.44 -1.12 -0.40
CA GLN A 136 12.13 -0.06 -1.35
C GLN A 136 11.23 -0.58 -2.46
N TYR A 137 11.56 -1.74 -3.05
CA TYR A 137 10.73 -2.37 -4.08
C TYR A 137 9.32 -2.69 -3.58
N ILE A 138 9.22 -3.38 -2.43
CA ILE A 138 7.94 -3.73 -1.83
C ILE A 138 7.13 -2.46 -1.55
N THR A 139 7.77 -1.42 -1.04
CA THR A 139 7.09 -0.14 -0.75
C THR A 139 6.57 0.53 -2.00
N ALA A 140 7.39 0.66 -3.04
CA ALA A 140 6.99 1.29 -4.29
C ALA A 140 5.77 0.57 -4.90
N LEU A 141 5.77 -0.76 -4.94
CA LEU A 141 4.66 -1.56 -5.47
C LEU A 141 3.36 -1.36 -4.68
N HIS A 142 3.44 -1.29 -3.34
CA HIS A 142 2.27 -1.01 -2.52
C HIS A 142 1.74 0.41 -2.71
N GLU A 143 2.62 1.42 -2.77
CA GLU A 143 2.20 2.80 -3.05
C GLU A 143 1.54 2.89 -4.44
N ILE A 144 2.12 2.25 -5.45
CA ILE A 144 1.53 2.18 -6.79
C ILE A 144 0.17 1.50 -6.76
N ALA A 145 0.03 0.36 -6.06
CA ALA A 145 -1.24 -0.35 -5.95
C ALA A 145 -2.31 0.51 -5.27
N MET A 146 -2.01 1.15 -4.14
CA MET A 146 -2.97 2.00 -3.43
C MET A 146 -3.41 3.21 -4.25
N VAL A 147 -2.48 3.80 -5.02
CA VAL A 147 -2.75 4.98 -5.87
C VAL A 147 -3.46 4.62 -7.16
N SER A 148 -3.08 3.52 -7.79
CA SER A 148 -3.42 3.22 -9.17
C SER A 148 -4.49 2.14 -9.31
N ASP A 149 -4.86 1.44 -8.24
CA ASP A 149 -5.87 0.38 -8.30
C ASP A 149 -7.10 0.77 -7.48
N PRO A 150 -8.25 0.99 -8.14
CA PRO A 150 -9.46 1.43 -7.43
C PRO A 150 -10.01 0.35 -6.49
N TYR A 151 -9.76 -0.95 -6.77
CA TYR A 151 -10.16 -2.03 -5.85
C TYR A 151 -9.27 -2.05 -4.61
N ALA A 152 -7.96 -1.86 -4.76
CA ALA A 152 -7.05 -1.74 -3.62
C ALA A 152 -7.41 -0.52 -2.73
N CYS A 153 -7.79 0.59 -3.36
CA CYS A 153 -8.18 1.82 -2.66
C CYS A 153 -9.49 1.66 -1.86
N ILE A 154 -10.50 1.00 -2.43
CA ILE A 154 -11.85 0.89 -1.83
C ILE A 154 -12.03 -0.35 -0.97
N HIS A 155 -11.56 -1.50 -1.41
CA HIS A 155 -11.71 -2.77 -0.70
C HIS A 155 -10.47 -3.18 0.09
N GLY A 156 -9.33 -2.56 -0.17
CA GLY A 156 -8.05 -2.91 0.44
C GLY A 156 -7.33 -4.01 -0.33
N ILE A 157 -6.31 -4.56 0.32
CA ILE A 157 -5.44 -5.59 -0.25
C ILE A 157 -5.56 -6.87 0.58
N SER A 158 -5.70 -7.99 -0.11
CA SER A 158 -5.56 -9.34 0.45
C SER A 158 -4.25 -9.95 -0.03
N TYR A 159 -3.56 -10.65 0.86
CA TYR A 159 -2.26 -11.24 0.56
C TYR A 159 -2.36 -12.76 0.51
N ILE A 160 -1.79 -13.33 -0.54
CA ILE A 160 -1.46 -14.75 -0.61
C ILE A 160 0.06 -14.85 -0.44
N LEU A 161 0.50 -15.51 0.63
CA LEU A 161 1.92 -15.63 0.93
C LEU A 161 2.39 -17.06 0.69
N ASP A 162 3.34 -17.22 -0.22
CA ASP A 162 4.02 -18.46 -0.53
C ASP A 162 5.46 -18.42 -0.02
N PHE A 163 5.68 -19.08 1.11
CA PHE A 163 6.98 -19.22 1.76
C PHE A 163 7.65 -20.57 1.48
N SER A 164 7.19 -21.33 0.48
CA SER A 164 7.72 -22.67 0.17
C SER A 164 9.23 -22.69 -0.13
N LYS A 165 9.79 -21.58 -0.59
CA LYS A 165 11.22 -21.40 -0.89
C LYS A 165 11.97 -20.53 0.13
N LEU A 166 11.32 -20.18 1.24
CA LEU A 166 11.95 -19.38 2.28
C LEU A 166 13.07 -20.18 2.94
N THR A 167 14.26 -19.60 3.00
CA THR A 167 15.43 -20.21 3.65
C THR A 167 15.77 -19.46 4.93
N LEU A 168 16.60 -20.05 5.80
CA LEU A 168 17.07 -19.38 7.02
C LEU A 168 17.80 -18.06 6.70
N GLN A 169 18.50 -17.99 5.58
CA GLN A 169 19.17 -16.75 5.14
C GLN A 169 18.15 -15.63 4.85
N HIS A 170 17.01 -15.96 4.25
CA HIS A 170 15.93 -14.99 4.07
C HIS A 170 15.33 -14.54 5.41
N ALA A 171 15.19 -15.45 6.38
CA ALA A 171 14.69 -15.11 7.71
C ALA A 171 15.62 -14.13 8.43
N MET A 172 16.94 -14.24 8.24
CA MET A 172 17.93 -13.31 8.80
C MET A 172 17.81 -11.88 8.25
N LEU A 173 17.20 -11.69 7.07
CA LEU A 173 16.94 -10.36 6.49
C LEU A 173 15.77 -9.63 7.16
N LEU A 174 14.92 -10.33 7.93
CA LEU A 174 13.81 -9.73 8.68
C LEU A 174 14.31 -9.04 9.95
N THR A 175 15.09 -7.98 9.79
CA THR A 175 15.55 -7.16 10.91
C THR A 175 14.38 -6.42 11.57
N PRO A 176 14.50 -5.96 12.83
CA PRO A 176 13.47 -5.13 13.45
C PRO A 176 13.15 -3.86 12.63
N THR A 177 14.15 -3.27 11.99
CA THR A 177 13.98 -2.09 11.11
C THR A 177 13.21 -2.45 9.83
N ALA A 178 13.53 -3.58 9.19
CA ALA A 178 12.75 -4.08 8.05
C ALA A 178 11.31 -4.42 8.44
N SER A 179 11.12 -4.96 9.65
CA SER A 179 9.80 -5.26 10.22
C SER A 179 8.93 -4.01 10.38
N MET A 180 9.52 -2.83 10.63
CA MET A 180 8.77 -1.56 10.67
C MET A 180 8.14 -1.22 9.31
N VAL A 181 8.75 -1.61 8.19
CA VAL A 181 8.18 -1.41 6.85
C VAL A 181 6.92 -2.26 6.68
N TYR A 182 6.97 -3.52 7.08
CA TYR A 182 5.77 -4.39 7.09
C TYR A 182 4.70 -3.87 8.04
N PHE A 183 5.10 -3.33 9.20
CA PHE A 183 4.19 -2.73 10.17
C PHE A 183 3.54 -1.45 9.65
N MET A 184 4.23 -0.64 8.84
CA MET A 184 3.63 0.50 8.13
C MET A 184 2.46 0.04 7.25
N PHE A 185 2.60 -1.05 6.50
CA PHE A 185 1.49 -1.56 5.69
C PHE A 185 0.31 -2.04 6.54
N LEU A 186 0.50 -2.36 7.82
CA LEU A 186 -0.60 -2.62 8.76
C LEU A 186 -1.23 -1.32 9.28
N ILE A 187 -0.46 -0.25 9.42
CA ILE A 187 -0.88 1.07 9.94
C ILE A 187 -1.54 1.96 8.86
N LEU A 188 -1.19 1.79 7.59
CA LEU A 188 -1.75 2.57 6.47
C LEU A 188 -3.30 2.56 6.49
N PRO A 189 -3.95 3.59 5.93
CA PRO A 189 -5.41 3.67 5.81
C PRO A 189 -5.91 2.41 5.09
N LYS A 190 -6.57 1.49 5.82
CA LYS A 190 -7.17 0.29 5.23
C LYS A 190 -8.68 0.43 5.33
N PRO A 191 -9.41 0.34 4.20
CA PRO A 191 -10.86 0.33 4.24
C PRO A 191 -11.41 -0.93 4.94
N ARG A 192 -10.69 -2.07 4.88
CA ARG A 192 -11.01 -3.34 5.55
C ARG A 192 -9.76 -4.06 6.09
N HIS A 193 -9.95 -4.97 7.05
CA HIS A 193 -8.85 -5.77 7.63
C HIS A 193 -8.18 -6.66 6.56
N PRO A 194 -6.84 -6.82 6.59
CA PRO A 194 -6.15 -7.71 5.66
C PRO A 194 -6.56 -9.16 5.93
N THR A 195 -7.08 -9.84 4.91
CA THR A 195 -7.21 -11.30 4.94
C THR A 195 -5.90 -11.90 4.47
N LEU A 196 -5.22 -12.59 5.38
CA LEU A 196 -3.98 -13.32 5.12
C LEU A 196 -4.34 -14.77 4.80
N CYS A 197 -4.06 -15.21 3.58
CA CYS A 197 -4.14 -16.63 3.24
C CYS A 197 -2.70 -17.17 3.22
N LEU A 198 -2.32 -17.87 4.30
CA LEU A 198 -1.10 -18.65 4.34
C LEU A 198 -1.38 -19.97 3.65
N SER A 199 -0.66 -20.29 2.58
CA SER A 199 -0.79 -21.59 1.91
C SER A 199 0.31 -22.52 2.44
N PRO A 200 0.00 -23.51 3.29
CA PRO A 200 0.71 -24.76 3.31
C PRO A 200 0.03 -25.68 2.28
N GLN A 201 0.66 -25.93 1.13
CA GLN A 201 0.34 -27.07 0.26
C GLN A 201 -1.04 -27.10 -0.46
N ILE A 202 -1.66 -25.95 -0.80
CA ILE A 202 -2.96 -25.96 -1.52
C ILE A 202 -2.81 -26.28 -3.04
N TRP A 203 -1.60 -26.29 -3.58
CA TRP A 203 -1.36 -26.44 -5.02
C TRP A 203 -0.71 -27.76 -5.45
N SER A 204 -0.61 -28.79 -4.58
CA SER A 204 -0.02 -30.10 -4.93
C SER A 204 -1.00 -31.12 -5.52
N ARG A 205 -2.12 -30.68 -6.12
CA ARG A 205 -2.98 -31.56 -6.94
C ARG A 205 -3.16 -30.98 -8.32
N LYS A 206 -2.18 -31.23 -9.20
CA LYS A 206 -2.37 -31.80 -10.54
C LYS A 206 -1.18 -32.67 -10.87
#